data_AF-A0AA42PIH6-F1
#
_entry.id   AF-A0AA42PIH6-F1
#
_cell.length_a   1.000
_cell.length_b   1.000
_cell.length_c   1.000
_cell.angle_alpha   90.00
_cell.angle_beta   90.00
_cell.angle_gamma   90.00
#
_symmetry.space_group_name_H-M   'P 1'
#
loop_
_entity.id
_entity.type
_entity.pdbx_description
1 polymer ?
#
loop_
_entity_poly.entity_id
_entity_poly.type
_entity_poly.pdbx_seq_one_letter_code
_entity_poly.pdbx_strand_id
1 'polypeptide(L)'
;MKHLGLVFAVLLATSGCASLSSQAPSAYATATTAELKGDAARPSAGHGWVRSELYFGVGEEQGAGNRPQADTISEAQWRAFLDKQVTPRFPDGLTVFDAYGQWLFRGDATPNRLRTKVLVVLHEDTPQRRADIEAIRLAWKQQTQHQSVLWSRQPVEVSF
;
A
#
# COMPACT_ATOMS: atom_id res chain seq x y z
N MET A 1 -43.48 81.54 51.96
CA MET A 1 -44.70 80.73 51.67
C MET A 1 -44.40 79.96 50.39
N LYS A 2 -44.16 78.63 50.47
CA LYS A 2 -45.08 77.56 49.98
C LYS A 2 -45.16 77.56 48.43
N HIS A 3 -44.83 76.55 47.61
CA HIS A 3 -44.82 75.07 47.63
C HIS A 3 -44.04 74.59 46.35
N LEU A 4 -43.20 73.55 46.35
CA LEU A 4 -43.48 72.10 46.17
C LEU A 4 -43.45 71.59 44.69
N GLY A 5 -42.67 70.52 44.45
CA GLY A 5 -42.75 69.59 43.30
C GLY A 5 -41.80 69.95 42.14
N LEU A 6 -41.09 69.05 41.45
CA LEU A 6 -41.31 67.62 41.20
C LEU A 6 -39.97 66.99 40.76
N VAL A 7 -39.78 65.73 41.15
CA VAL A 7 -38.67 64.82 40.80
C VAL A 7 -38.66 64.49 39.31
N PHE A 8 -37.49 64.41 38.67
CA PHE A 8 -37.23 63.39 37.66
C PHE A 8 -35.76 62.98 37.65
N ALA A 9 -35.53 61.74 38.08
CA ALA A 9 -34.25 61.05 38.03
C ALA A 9 -34.02 60.53 36.60
N VAL A 10 -32.84 60.79 36.04
CA VAL A 10 -32.33 60.07 34.87
C VAL A 10 -30.90 59.66 35.17
N LEU A 11 -30.75 58.51 35.81
CA LEU A 11 -29.47 57.79 35.91
C LEU A 11 -29.38 56.88 34.69
N LEU A 12 -28.62 57.31 33.68
CA LEU A 12 -28.22 56.46 32.55
C LEU A 12 -27.29 55.36 33.09
N ALA A 13 -27.82 54.15 33.27
CA ALA A 13 -27.01 52.96 33.47
C ALA A 13 -26.43 52.55 32.11
N THR A 14 -25.18 52.93 31.85
CA THR A 14 -24.39 52.39 30.73
C THR A 14 -24.14 50.91 31.00
N SER A 15 -24.95 50.05 30.40
CA SER A 15 -24.70 48.60 30.36
C SER A 15 -23.43 48.36 29.54
N GLY A 16 -22.31 48.18 30.24
CA GLY A 16 -21.09 47.63 29.65
C GLY A 16 -21.33 46.17 29.31
N CYS A 17 -21.48 45.84 28.03
CA CYS A 17 -21.37 44.47 27.57
C CYS A 17 -19.94 44.02 27.84
N ALA A 18 -19.71 43.33 28.96
CA ALA A 18 -18.53 42.52 29.15
C ALA A 18 -18.60 41.38 28.13
N SER A 19 -17.97 41.57 26.97
CA SER A 19 -17.66 40.49 26.06
C SER A 19 -16.67 39.57 26.77
N LEU A 20 -17.22 38.54 27.42
CA LEU A 20 -16.45 37.40 27.91
C LEU A 20 -15.80 36.76 26.68
N SER A 21 -14.50 36.98 26.51
CA SER A 21 -13.68 36.21 25.60
C SER A 21 -13.82 34.74 26.00
N SER A 22 -14.65 33.98 25.28
CA SER A 22 -14.72 32.53 25.42
C SER A 22 -13.45 31.94 24.82
N GLN A 23 -12.34 32.04 25.55
CA GLN A 23 -11.14 31.29 25.24
C GLN A 23 -11.41 29.85 25.69
N ALA A 24 -12.15 29.11 24.85
CA ALA A 24 -12.22 27.67 24.99
C ALA A 24 -10.77 27.14 24.97
N PRO A 25 -10.39 26.23 25.87
CA PRO A 25 -9.07 25.64 25.81
C PRO A 25 -8.96 24.99 24.44
N SER A 26 -8.06 25.51 23.61
CA SER A 26 -7.61 24.84 22.40
C SER A 26 -6.86 23.61 22.87
N ALA A 27 -7.64 22.56 23.17
CA ALA A 27 -7.12 21.22 23.14
C ALA A 27 -6.53 21.10 21.75
N TYR A 28 -5.20 21.00 21.69
CA TYR A 28 -4.47 20.52 20.54
C TYR A 28 -4.95 19.09 20.28
N ALA A 29 -6.17 18.95 19.77
CA ALA A 29 -6.62 17.75 19.11
C ALA A 29 -5.79 17.73 17.84
N THR A 30 -4.67 16.99 17.87
CA THR A 30 -3.96 16.64 16.65
C THR A 30 -5.00 16.08 15.71
N ALA A 31 -5.33 16.82 14.66
CA ALA A 31 -6.32 16.36 13.69
C ALA A 31 -5.84 15.00 13.16
N THR A 32 -6.68 13.97 13.27
CA THR A 32 -6.35 12.66 12.69
C THR A 32 -6.21 12.83 11.18
N THR A 33 -5.01 12.58 10.67
CA THR A 33 -4.72 12.56 9.23
C THR A 33 -4.54 11.13 8.75
N ALA A 34 -4.65 10.91 7.43
CA ALA A 34 -4.35 9.61 6.84
C ALA A 34 -2.86 9.22 6.93
N GLU A 35 -1.99 10.21 7.11
CA GLU A 35 -0.53 10.04 7.13
C GLU A 35 0.00 9.39 8.42
N LEU A 36 0.80 8.34 8.28
CA LEU A 36 1.63 7.73 9.30
C LEU A 36 2.79 8.66 9.65
N LYS A 37 2.90 8.99 10.94
CA LYS A 37 3.93 9.87 11.48
C LYS A 37 4.91 9.08 12.36
N GLY A 38 6.18 9.46 12.31
CA GLY A 38 7.22 8.89 13.17
C GLY A 38 7.81 7.56 12.70
N ASP A 39 7.49 7.11 11.48
CA ASP A 39 8.08 5.91 10.89
C ASP A 39 8.92 6.28 9.65
N ALA A 40 10.23 6.04 9.74
CA ALA A 40 11.15 6.35 8.65
C ALA A 40 11.08 5.33 7.49
N ALA A 41 10.67 4.08 7.76
CA ALA A 41 10.50 3.05 6.74
C ALA A 41 9.19 3.22 5.96
N ARG A 42 8.20 3.89 6.58
CA ARG A 42 6.87 4.15 6.01
C ARG A 42 6.57 5.66 6.05
N PRO A 43 7.16 6.43 5.13
CA PRO A 43 7.07 7.88 5.17
C PRO A 43 5.65 8.36 4.85
N SER A 44 5.25 9.47 5.47
CA SER A 44 3.96 10.14 5.17
C SER A 44 3.86 10.63 3.73
N ALA A 45 5.00 10.85 3.07
CA ALA A 45 5.12 11.10 1.64
C ALA A 45 6.47 10.56 1.15
N GLY A 46 6.45 9.57 0.25
CA GLY A 46 7.63 8.95 -0.33
C GLY A 46 7.70 9.21 -1.84
N HIS A 47 8.71 9.99 -2.26
CA HIS A 47 9.14 10.08 -3.67
C HIS A 47 10.29 9.10 -3.93
N GLY A 48 10.47 8.69 -5.19
CA GLY A 48 11.55 7.76 -5.56
C GLY A 48 11.28 6.30 -5.17
N TRP A 49 10.05 5.97 -4.84
CA TRP A 49 9.59 4.60 -4.67
C TRP A 49 9.23 3.98 -6.02
N VAL A 50 9.25 2.66 -6.07
CA VAL A 50 8.83 1.88 -7.22
C VAL A 50 7.83 0.81 -6.84
N ARG A 51 6.89 0.60 -7.75
CA ARG A 51 5.98 -0.53 -7.77
C ARG A 51 6.59 -1.62 -8.63
N SER A 52 6.94 -2.74 -8.00
CA SER A 52 7.39 -3.96 -8.66
C SER A 52 6.26 -4.98 -8.67
N GLU A 53 5.84 -5.39 -9.85
CA GLU A 53 4.89 -6.49 -10.03
C GLU A 53 5.60 -7.71 -10.62
N LEU A 54 5.46 -8.85 -9.95
CA LEU A 54 5.98 -10.14 -10.39
C LEU A 54 4.84 -11.10 -10.69
N TYR A 55 4.89 -11.71 -11.87
CA TYR A 55 3.83 -12.57 -12.39
C TYR A 55 4.30 -14.01 -12.42
N PHE A 56 3.69 -14.83 -11.57
CA PHE A 56 4.06 -16.23 -11.38
C PHE A 56 2.95 -17.14 -11.93
N GLY A 57 3.28 -17.96 -12.93
CA GLY A 57 2.44 -19.09 -13.29
C GLY A 57 2.45 -20.11 -12.14
N VAL A 58 1.27 -20.55 -11.71
CA VAL A 58 1.10 -21.48 -10.58
C VAL A 58 0.31 -22.73 -10.96
N GLY A 59 0.34 -23.09 -12.25
CA GLY A 59 -0.32 -24.26 -12.82
C GLY A 59 -1.14 -23.93 -14.06
N GLU A 60 -1.49 -24.97 -14.80
CA GLU A 60 -2.38 -24.87 -15.95
C GLU A 60 -3.86 -24.97 -15.55
N GLU A 61 -4.70 -24.14 -16.19
CA GLU A 61 -6.15 -24.39 -16.18
C GLU A 61 -6.55 -25.30 -17.34
N GLN A 62 -5.94 -25.11 -18.52
CA GLN A 62 -6.19 -25.90 -19.73
C GLN A 62 -4.96 -25.87 -20.66
N GLY A 63 -4.41 -27.04 -20.97
CA GLY A 63 -3.25 -27.23 -21.85
C GLY A 63 -2.95 -28.72 -22.06
N ALA A 64 -2.30 -29.06 -23.19
CA ALA A 64 -1.99 -30.43 -23.60
C ALA A 64 -0.57 -30.88 -23.19
N GLY A 65 0.17 -30.03 -22.48
CA GLY A 65 1.59 -30.24 -22.22
C GLY A 65 1.82 -31.01 -20.92
N ASN A 66 2.38 -32.22 -21.00
CA ASN A 66 2.99 -32.87 -19.85
C ASN A 66 4.35 -32.21 -19.57
N ARG A 67 4.34 -31.00 -18.96
CA ARG A 67 5.55 -30.24 -18.63
C ARG A 67 5.60 -29.94 -17.13
N PRO A 68 6.77 -29.99 -16.48
CA PRO A 68 6.89 -29.62 -15.06
C PRO A 68 6.40 -28.21 -14.74
N GLN A 69 6.48 -27.27 -15.69
CA GLN A 69 5.99 -25.89 -15.50
C GLN A 69 4.45 -25.80 -15.44
N ALA A 70 3.74 -26.83 -15.90
CA ALA A 70 2.29 -26.91 -15.84
C ALA A 70 1.79 -27.47 -14.50
N ASP A 71 2.69 -28.02 -13.68
CA ASP A 71 2.34 -28.59 -12.38
C ASP A 71 1.64 -27.55 -11.51
N THR A 72 0.52 -27.95 -10.94
CA THR A 72 -0.25 -27.08 -10.04
C THR A 72 0.56 -26.79 -8.78
N ILE A 73 0.76 -25.50 -8.49
CA ILE A 73 1.31 -25.06 -7.22
C ILE A 73 0.15 -24.84 -6.26
N SER A 74 0.13 -25.62 -5.17
CA SER A 74 -0.86 -25.45 -4.11
C SER A 74 -0.66 -24.13 -3.35
N GLU A 75 -1.74 -23.62 -2.73
CA GLU A 75 -1.67 -22.43 -1.86
C GLU A 75 -0.65 -22.60 -0.72
N ALA A 76 -0.48 -23.83 -0.20
CA ALA A 76 0.51 -24.11 0.84
C ALA A 76 1.95 -23.98 0.31
N GLN A 77 2.24 -24.50 -0.88
CA GLN A 77 3.54 -24.34 -1.53
C GLN A 77 3.82 -22.87 -1.88
N TRP A 78 2.80 -22.15 -2.34
CA TRP A 78 2.90 -20.71 -2.61
C TRP A 78 3.23 -19.91 -1.35
N ARG A 79 2.50 -20.12 -0.25
CA ARG A 79 2.80 -19.46 1.04
C ARG A 79 4.20 -19.80 1.54
N ALA A 80 4.61 -21.06 1.46
CA ALA A 80 5.96 -21.47 1.85
C ALA A 80 7.05 -20.78 1.00
N PHE A 81 6.78 -20.54 -0.29
CA PHE A 81 7.67 -19.74 -1.13
C PHE A 81 7.74 -18.28 -0.66
N LEU A 82 6.60 -17.65 -0.36
CA LEU A 82 6.59 -16.28 0.18
C LEU A 82 7.40 -16.19 1.47
N ASP A 83 7.13 -17.07 2.44
CA ASP A 83 7.80 -17.07 3.74
C ASP A 83 9.31 -17.26 3.64
N LYS A 84 9.75 -18.12 2.73
CA LYS A 84 11.17 -18.47 2.57
C LYS A 84 11.93 -17.47 1.69
N GLN A 85 11.29 -16.96 0.64
CA GLN A 85 11.99 -16.23 -0.42
C GLN A 85 11.60 -14.76 -0.52
N VAL A 86 10.38 -14.38 -0.16
CA VAL A 86 9.90 -13.01 -0.38
C VAL A 86 9.93 -12.21 0.92
N THR A 87 9.28 -12.69 1.97
CA THR A 87 9.14 -11.99 3.25
C THR A 87 10.48 -11.59 3.88
N PRO A 88 11.55 -12.41 3.88
CA PRO A 88 12.84 -11.99 4.44
C PRO A 88 13.50 -10.83 3.67
N ARG A 89 13.12 -10.62 2.40
CA ARG A 89 13.63 -9.54 1.55
C ARG A 89 12.75 -8.30 1.65
N PHE A 90 11.44 -8.48 1.78
CA PHE A 90 10.45 -7.41 1.89
C PHE A 90 9.58 -7.58 3.15
N PRO A 91 10.17 -7.38 4.34
CA PRO A 91 9.47 -7.60 5.61
C PRO A 91 8.38 -6.54 5.88
N ASP A 92 8.49 -5.37 5.23
CA ASP A 92 7.60 -4.23 5.46
C ASP A 92 6.22 -4.42 4.84
N GLY A 93 6.10 -5.34 3.87
CA GLY A 93 4.81 -5.72 3.30
C GLY A 93 4.87 -6.04 1.82
N LEU A 94 3.84 -6.75 1.38
CA LEU A 94 3.59 -7.13 0.01
C LEU A 94 2.09 -7.37 -0.17
N THR A 95 1.63 -7.41 -1.41
CA THR A 95 0.26 -7.82 -1.74
C THR A 95 0.32 -8.90 -2.81
N VAL A 96 -0.53 -9.91 -2.70
CA VAL A 96 -0.72 -10.92 -3.74
C VAL A 96 -2.18 -10.97 -4.13
N PHE A 97 -2.45 -11.03 -5.43
CA PHE A 97 -3.78 -11.34 -5.94
C PHE A 97 -3.72 -12.41 -7.03
N ASP A 98 -4.85 -13.06 -7.23
CA ASP A 98 -5.05 -14.08 -8.26
C ASP A 98 -5.37 -13.41 -9.59
N ALA A 99 -4.79 -13.94 -10.66
CA ALA A 99 -5.03 -13.49 -12.02
C ALA A 99 -5.16 -14.67 -12.98
N TYR A 100 -5.87 -14.44 -14.07
CA TYR A 100 -5.93 -15.33 -15.21
C TYR A 100 -4.83 -14.95 -16.21
N GLY A 101 -3.97 -15.90 -16.55
CA GLY A 101 -2.84 -15.71 -17.47
C GLY A 101 -3.02 -16.49 -18.76
N GLN A 102 -2.47 -15.95 -19.86
CA GLN A 102 -2.26 -16.68 -21.09
C GLN A 102 -0.82 -16.50 -21.55
N TRP A 103 -0.13 -17.60 -21.81
CA TRP A 103 1.28 -17.57 -22.18
C TRP A 103 1.59 -18.59 -23.27
N LEU A 104 2.32 -18.15 -24.31
CA LEU A 104 2.85 -19.04 -25.33
C LEU A 104 4.20 -19.58 -24.85
N PHE A 105 4.21 -20.82 -24.40
CA PHE A 105 5.47 -21.51 -24.10
C PHE A 105 6.27 -21.70 -25.38
N ARG A 106 7.60 -21.59 -25.27
CA ARG A 106 8.49 -21.81 -26.41
C ARG A 106 8.30 -23.23 -26.95
N GLY A 107 7.95 -23.32 -28.24
CA GLY A 107 7.74 -24.59 -28.94
C GLY A 107 6.27 -24.96 -29.13
N ASP A 108 5.35 -24.25 -28.47
CA ASP A 108 3.92 -24.50 -28.63
C ASP A 108 3.34 -23.72 -29.83
N ALA A 109 2.26 -24.25 -30.41
CA ALA A 109 1.54 -23.60 -31.51
C ALA A 109 0.52 -22.56 -31.03
N THR A 110 0.04 -22.68 -29.78
CA THR A 110 -1.00 -21.82 -29.20
C THR A 110 -0.70 -21.47 -27.75
N PRO A 111 -1.19 -20.32 -27.25
CA PRO A 111 -1.06 -19.97 -25.84
C PRO A 111 -1.73 -21.00 -24.92
N ASN A 112 -1.16 -21.16 -23.73
CA ASN A 112 -1.71 -21.97 -22.66
C ASN A 112 -2.36 -21.06 -21.62
N ARG A 113 -3.38 -21.59 -20.96
CA ARG A 113 -4.13 -20.87 -19.93
C ARG A 113 -3.59 -21.24 -18.56
N LEU A 114 -3.25 -20.24 -17.76
CA LEU A 114 -2.53 -20.41 -16.51
C LEU A 114 -3.24 -19.70 -15.37
N ARG A 115 -3.27 -20.37 -14.21
CA ARG A 115 -3.48 -19.65 -12.96
C ARG A 115 -2.23 -18.82 -12.68
N THR A 116 -2.42 -17.56 -12.32
CA THR A 116 -1.32 -16.63 -12.06
C THR A 116 -1.46 -16.03 -10.66
N LYS A 117 -0.34 -15.95 -9.93
CA LYS A 117 -0.21 -15.08 -8.76
C LYS A 117 0.53 -13.82 -9.17
N VAL A 118 -0.04 -12.65 -8.89
CA VAL A 118 0.65 -11.37 -9.07
C VAL A 118 1.07 -10.86 -7.71
N LEU A 119 2.39 -10.79 -7.49
CA LEU A 119 2.99 -10.22 -6.30
C LEU A 119 3.31 -8.76 -6.57
N VAL A 120 2.79 -7.86 -5.74
CA VAL A 120 3.09 -6.44 -5.77
C VAL A 120 3.91 -6.07 -4.54
N VAL A 121 5.01 -5.37 -4.79
CA VAL A 121 5.86 -4.80 -3.74
C VAL A 121 6.10 -3.34 -4.05
N LEU A 122 5.87 -2.48 -3.05
CA LEU A 122 6.25 -1.07 -3.08
C LEU A 122 7.54 -0.94 -2.28
N HIS A 123 8.59 -0.42 -2.90
CA HIS A 123 9.90 -0.34 -2.26
C HIS A 123 10.74 0.82 -2.80
N GLU A 124 11.82 1.16 -2.11
CA GLU A 124 12.75 2.21 -2.55
C GLU A 124 13.50 1.79 -3.83
N ASP A 125 13.83 2.76 -4.68
CA ASP A 125 14.61 2.50 -5.89
C ASP A 125 16.12 2.37 -5.62
N THR A 126 16.52 1.28 -4.96
CA THR A 126 17.93 1.01 -4.66
C THR A 126 18.48 -0.20 -5.44
N PRO A 127 19.80 -0.27 -5.70
CA PRO A 127 20.43 -1.45 -6.27
C PRO A 127 20.15 -2.73 -5.47
N GLN A 128 20.14 -2.65 -4.13
CA GLN A 128 19.84 -3.79 -3.27
C GLN A 128 18.43 -4.32 -3.49
N ARG A 129 17.42 -3.44 -3.53
CA ARG A 129 16.02 -3.85 -3.77
C ARG A 129 15.82 -4.49 -5.14
N ARG A 130 16.53 -4.02 -6.15
CA ARG A 130 16.54 -4.66 -7.48
C ARG A 130 17.18 -6.06 -7.42
N ALA A 131 18.29 -6.22 -6.71
CA ALA A 131 18.92 -7.53 -6.51
C ALA A 131 18.00 -8.50 -5.75
N ASP A 132 17.27 -8.01 -4.75
CA ASP A 132 16.29 -8.80 -3.99
C ASP A 132 15.16 -9.34 -4.89
N ILE A 133 14.60 -8.51 -5.76
CA ILE A 133 13.60 -8.93 -6.76
C ILE A 133 14.15 -9.99 -7.71
N GLU A 134 15.37 -9.81 -8.23
CA GLU A 134 15.99 -10.81 -9.11
C GLU A 134 16.26 -12.13 -8.40
N ALA A 135 16.66 -12.08 -7.12
CA ALA A 135 16.85 -13.29 -6.31
C ALA A 135 15.53 -14.07 -6.15
N ILE A 136 14.40 -13.39 -5.95
CA ILE A 136 13.07 -14.02 -5.90
C ILE A 136 12.73 -14.70 -7.22
N ARG A 137 12.93 -13.99 -8.34
CA ARG A 137 12.67 -14.51 -9.69
C ARG A 137 13.51 -15.75 -9.99
N LEU A 138 14.79 -15.71 -9.63
CA LEU A 138 15.71 -16.84 -9.79
C LEU A 138 15.30 -18.03 -8.91
N ALA A 139 14.99 -17.81 -7.63
CA ALA A 139 14.57 -18.85 -6.70
C ALA A 139 13.30 -19.57 -7.19
N TRP A 140 12.32 -18.82 -7.71
CA TRP A 140 11.12 -19.42 -8.29
C TRP A 140 11.45 -20.36 -9.46
N LYS A 141 12.27 -19.87 -10.41
CA LYS A 141 12.67 -20.66 -11.58
C LYS A 141 13.43 -21.92 -11.20
N GLN A 142 14.30 -21.85 -10.20
CA GLN A 142 15.05 -23.01 -9.71
C GLN A 142 14.13 -24.05 -9.06
N GLN A 143 13.13 -23.62 -8.29
CA GLN A 143 12.20 -24.52 -7.58
C GLN A 143 11.17 -25.17 -8.50
N THR A 144 10.74 -24.48 -9.56
CA THR A 144 9.56 -24.87 -10.36
C THR A 144 9.88 -25.12 -11.84
N GLN A 145 11.14 -24.94 -12.24
CA GLN A 145 11.60 -25.08 -13.63
C GLN A 145 10.93 -24.13 -14.64
N HIS A 146 10.20 -23.11 -14.17
CA HIS A 146 9.63 -22.08 -15.04
C HIS A 146 10.71 -21.34 -15.84
N GLN A 147 10.40 -20.99 -17.09
CA GLN A 147 11.35 -20.31 -17.97
C GLN A 147 11.58 -18.85 -17.56
N SER A 148 10.53 -18.20 -17.06
CA SER A 148 10.53 -16.80 -16.64
C SER A 148 9.50 -16.54 -15.55
N VAL A 149 9.79 -15.53 -14.75
CA VAL A 149 8.80 -14.72 -14.04
C VAL A 149 8.80 -13.38 -14.80
N LEU A 150 7.65 -12.77 -15.09
CA LEU A 150 7.65 -11.41 -15.65
C LEU A 150 7.82 -10.41 -14.51
N TRP A 151 8.60 -9.34 -14.73
CA TRP A 151 8.72 -8.22 -13.80
C TRP A 151 8.36 -6.93 -14.52
N SER A 152 7.30 -6.27 -14.05
CA SER A 152 6.97 -4.90 -14.42
C SER A 152 7.41 -3.96 -13.29
N ARG A 153 7.98 -2.82 -13.66
CA ARG A 153 8.49 -1.84 -12.71
C ARG A 153 8.05 -0.44 -13.12
N GLN A 154 7.47 0.29 -12.17
CA GLN A 154 6.94 1.65 -12.40
C GLN A 154 7.35 2.57 -11.24
N PRO A 155 7.77 3.82 -11.49
CA PRO A 155 7.85 4.84 -10.44
C PRO A 155 6.47 5.07 -9.82
N VAL A 156 6.45 5.31 -8.51
CA VAL A 156 5.20 5.52 -7.76
C VAL A 156 5.42 6.50 -6.62
N GLU A 157 4.40 7.29 -6.31
CA GLU A 157 4.34 8.07 -5.08
C GLU A 157 3.53 7.29 -4.05
N VAL A 158 4.04 7.26 -2.81
CA VAL A 158 3.39 6.54 -1.71
C VAL A 158 3.15 7.47 -0.53
N SER A 159 2.07 7.21 0.19
CA SER A 159 1.75 7.80 1.49
C SER A 159 1.17 6.69 2.33
N PHE A 160 1.78 6.45 3.49
CA PHE A 160 1.31 5.51 4.50
C PHE A 160 0.59 6.26 5.60
#